data_AF-A0A2E8RBS4-F1
#
_entry.id   AF-A0A2E8RBS4-F1
#
_cell.length_a   1.000
_cell.length_b   1.000
_cell.length_c   1.000
_cell.angle_alpha   90.00
_cell.angle_beta   90.00
_cell.angle_gamma   90.00
#
_symmetry.space_group_name_H-M   'P 1'
#
loop_
_entity.id
_entity.type
_entity.pdbx_description
1 polymer ?
#
loop_
_entity_poly.entity_id
_entity_poly.type
_entity_poly.pdbx_seq_one_letter_code
_entity_poly.pdbx_strand_id
1 'polypeptide(L)'
;MWIFTKHGFLAIVQHNSMSDFYQVKSRVIDPLEKLWPDIEIEIIHWADYRFRITIPKKQAISVIAEQMQSIDYTSYKNECETDDWFYSALTKIWTIMYNYQQKMEMINDEKQSRKTGKNHRNNASQYDIDNEKRE
;
A
#
# COMPACT_ATOMS: atom_id res chain seq x y z
N MET A 1 1.29 8.18 -6.67
CA MET A 1 1.30 7.61 -5.31
C MET A 1 0.39 6.40 -5.29
N TRP A 2 0.81 5.34 -4.62
CA TRP A 2 -0.01 4.16 -4.35
C TRP A 2 -0.54 4.24 -2.92
N ILE A 3 -1.84 4.03 -2.75
CA ILE A 3 -2.50 4.09 -1.45
C ILE A 3 -3.32 2.82 -1.28
N PHE A 4 -3.16 2.20 -0.13
CA PHE A 4 -3.99 1.10 0.33
C PHE A 4 -4.89 1.65 1.44
N THR A 5 -6.19 1.44 1.30
CA THR A 5 -7.22 1.79 2.29
C THR A 5 -7.99 0.51 2.62
N LYS A 6 -8.73 0.48 3.73
CA LYS A 6 -9.64 -0.64 4.03
C LYS A 6 -10.68 -0.91 2.95
N HIS A 7 -10.91 0.06 2.06
CA HIS A 7 -11.82 -0.05 0.92
C HIS A 7 -11.14 -0.52 -0.37
N GLY A 8 -9.81 -0.65 -0.38
CA GLY A 8 -9.05 -1.19 -1.51
C GLY A 8 -7.81 -0.38 -1.89
N PHE A 9 -7.25 -0.72 -3.05
CA PHE A 9 -6.04 -0.13 -3.62
C PHE A 9 -6.34 0.97 -4.65
N LEU A 10 -5.59 2.07 -4.55
CA LEU A 10 -5.66 3.23 -5.44
C LEU A 10 -4.27 3.62 -5.96
N ALA A 11 -4.24 4.05 -7.22
CA ALA A 11 -3.15 4.85 -7.76
C ALA A 11 -3.61 6.28 -8.01
N ILE A 12 -3.08 7.23 -7.23
CA ILE A 12 -3.36 8.66 -7.35
C ILE A 12 -2.20 9.35 -8.05
N VAL A 13 -2.48 10.02 -9.16
CA VAL A 13 -1.48 10.76 -9.94
C VAL A 13 -2.00 12.14 -10.34
N GLN A 14 -1.09 13.08 -10.58
CA GLN A 14 -1.41 14.37 -11.20
C GLN A 14 -2.12 14.14 -12.54
N HIS A 15 -3.24 14.81 -12.79
CA HIS A 15 -3.86 14.80 -14.11
C HIS A 15 -2.93 15.50 -15.11
N ASN A 16 -2.73 14.92 -16.30
CA ASN A 16 -1.71 15.34 -17.26
C ASN A 16 -1.95 16.74 -17.86
N SER A 17 -3.21 17.14 -18.02
CA SER A 17 -3.61 18.44 -18.61
C SER A 17 -4.34 19.38 -17.63
N MET A 18 -4.65 18.93 -16.42
CA MET A 18 -5.45 19.67 -15.45
C MET A 18 -4.68 19.74 -14.12
N SER A 19 -3.90 20.80 -13.94
CA SER A 19 -2.97 20.93 -12.80
C SER A 19 -3.65 20.88 -11.44
N ASP A 20 -4.91 21.29 -11.34
CA ASP A 20 -5.68 21.34 -10.09
C ASP A 20 -6.48 20.05 -9.80
N PHE A 21 -6.30 19.04 -10.65
CA PHE A 21 -6.99 17.75 -10.56
C PHE A 21 -6.01 16.60 -10.37
N TYR A 22 -6.48 15.57 -9.68
CA TYR A 22 -5.88 14.24 -9.73
C TYR A 22 -6.65 13.36 -10.69
N GLN A 23 -5.93 12.41 -11.27
CA GLN A 23 -6.52 11.19 -11.79
C GLN A 23 -6.34 10.10 -10.73
N VAL A 24 -7.43 9.65 -10.14
CA VAL A 24 -7.45 8.56 -9.15
C VAL A 24 -7.90 7.29 -9.86
N LYS A 25 -7.10 6.24 -9.77
CA LYS A 25 -7.27 5.01 -10.54
C LYS A 25 -7.43 3.80 -9.63
N SER A 26 -8.23 2.83 -10.04
CA SER A 26 -8.32 1.53 -9.40
C SER A 26 -8.40 0.38 -10.41
N ARG A 27 -8.06 -0.82 -9.95
CA ARG A 27 -8.13 -2.07 -10.73
C ARG A 27 -9.49 -2.73 -10.64
N VAL A 28 -10.22 -2.49 -9.55
CA VAL A 28 -11.61 -2.89 -9.31
C VAL A 28 -12.43 -1.63 -9.02
N ILE A 29 -13.74 -1.69 -9.18
CA ILE A 29 -14.58 -0.48 -9.14
C ILE A 29 -14.87 -0.01 -7.71
N ASP A 30 -15.05 -0.96 -6.78
CA ASP A 30 -15.51 -0.73 -5.41
C ASP A 30 -14.78 0.39 -4.63
N PRO A 31 -13.43 0.54 -4.69
CA PRO A 31 -12.76 1.59 -3.92
C PRO A 31 -13.19 2.99 -4.36
N LEU A 32 -13.47 3.17 -5.66
CA LEU A 32 -13.92 4.45 -6.20
C LEU A 32 -15.37 4.73 -5.78
N GLU A 33 -16.25 3.73 -5.85
CA GLU A 33 -17.65 3.86 -5.43
C GLU A 33 -17.78 4.13 -3.92
N LYS A 34 -16.95 3.48 -3.09
CA LYS A 34 -16.97 3.65 -1.64
C LYS A 34 -16.41 5.00 -1.19
N LEU A 35 -15.34 5.47 -1.84
CA LEU A 35 -14.64 6.69 -1.43
C LEU A 35 -15.21 7.96 -2.08
N TRP A 36 -15.77 7.86 -3.29
CA TRP A 36 -16.32 8.98 -4.05
C TRP A 36 -17.63 8.59 -4.76
N PRO A 37 -18.71 8.30 -4.01
CA PRO A 37 -19.96 7.76 -4.56
C PRO A 37 -20.66 8.70 -5.57
N ASP A 38 -20.40 10.00 -5.49
CA ASP A 38 -21.04 11.02 -6.32
C ASP A 38 -20.21 11.42 -7.56
N ILE A 39 -19.07 10.75 -7.81
CA ILE A 39 -18.20 11.05 -8.94
C ILE A 39 -18.34 10.00 -10.04
N GLU A 40 -18.52 10.45 -11.28
CA GLU A 40 -18.59 9.57 -12.45
C GLU A 40 -17.29 8.79 -12.65
N ILE A 41 -17.40 7.46 -12.75
CA ILE A 41 -16.27 6.55 -12.95
C ILE A 41 -16.09 6.28 -14.44
N GLU A 42 -14.93 6.66 -14.95
CA GLU A 42 -14.48 6.35 -16.30
C GLU A 42 -13.98 4.88 -16.36
N ILE A 43 -14.54 4.09 -17.30
CA ILE A 43 -14.16 2.69 -17.53
C ILE A 43 -13.34 2.58 -18.82
N ILE A 44 -12.07 2.22 -18.71
CA ILE A 44 -11.14 2.06 -19.84
C ILE A 44 -10.70 0.60 -19.93
N HIS A 45 -11.36 -0.18 -20.78
CA HIS A 45 -11.18 -1.64 -20.88
C HIS A 45 -9.76 -2.10 -21.22
N TRP A 46 -8.99 -1.30 -21.95
CA TRP A 46 -7.63 -1.64 -22.39
C TRP A 46 -6.53 -1.19 -21.43
N ALA A 47 -6.86 -0.40 -20.40
CA ALA A 47 -5.88 0.15 -19.49
C ALA A 47 -5.56 -0.81 -18.32
N ASP A 48 -4.32 -0.79 -17.87
CA ASP A 48 -3.83 -1.56 -16.70
C ASP A 48 -4.58 -1.20 -15.41
N TYR A 49 -5.02 0.05 -15.28
CA TYR A 49 -6.05 0.50 -14.35
C TYR A 49 -7.35 0.74 -15.11
N ARG A 50 -8.27 -0.22 -15.02
CA ARG A 50 -9.54 -0.21 -15.74
C ARG A 50 -10.47 0.91 -15.32
N PHE A 51 -10.45 1.32 -14.06
CA PHE A 51 -11.36 2.30 -13.50
C PHE A 51 -10.60 3.55 -13.08
N ARG A 52 -11.18 4.73 -13.31
CA ARG A 52 -10.61 5.99 -12.82
C ARG A 52 -11.66 7.06 -12.66
N ILE A 53 -11.34 8.04 -11.83
CA ILE A 53 -12.05 9.30 -11.71
C ILE A 53 -11.09 10.46 -11.92
N THR A 54 -11.62 11.57 -12.40
CA THR A 54 -10.94 12.86 -12.45
C THR A 54 -11.56 13.76 -11.40
N ILE A 55 -10.76 14.22 -10.43
CA ILE A 55 -11.28 14.86 -9.21
C ILE A 55 -10.40 16.04 -8.78
N PRO A 56 -10.97 17.17 -8.30
CA PRO A 56 -10.19 18.26 -7.74
C PRO A 56 -9.28 17.79 -6.60
N LYS A 57 -8.05 18.30 -6.55
CA LYS A 57 -7.06 17.90 -5.52
C LYS A 57 -7.60 18.01 -4.10
N LYS A 58 -8.28 19.12 -3.79
CA LYS A 58 -8.83 19.39 -2.46
C LYS A 58 -9.84 18.31 -2.03
N GLN A 59 -10.71 17.88 -2.93
CA GLN A 59 -11.75 16.88 -2.64
C GLN A 59 -11.13 15.50 -2.41
N ALA A 60 -10.18 15.08 -3.25
CA ALA A 60 -9.45 13.83 -3.04
C ALA A 60 -8.66 13.82 -1.73
N ILE A 61 -7.96 14.92 -1.41
CA ILE A 61 -7.18 15.05 -0.17
C ILE A 61 -8.09 14.93 1.06
N SER A 62 -9.27 15.56 1.05
CA SER A 62 -10.22 15.49 2.17
C SER A 62 -10.60 14.04 2.49
N VAL A 63 -11.07 13.29 1.48
CA VAL A 63 -11.50 11.90 1.65
C VAL A 63 -10.34 11.01 2.11
N ILE A 64 -9.15 11.17 1.54
CA ILE A 64 -7.98 10.39 1.96
C ILE A 64 -7.55 10.74 3.40
N ALA A 65 -7.64 12.00 3.81
CA ALA A 65 -7.37 12.41 5.17
C ALA A 65 -8.37 11.80 6.17
N GLU A 66 -9.64 11.69 5.79
CA GLU A 66 -10.66 11.00 6.60
C GLU A 66 -10.34 9.51 6.78
N GLN A 67 -9.84 8.83 5.73
CA GLN A 67 -9.38 7.44 5.86
C GLN A 67 -8.26 7.30 6.90
N MET A 68 -7.29 8.22 6.88
CA MET A 68 -6.21 8.23 7.87
C MET A 68 -6.70 8.52 9.29
N GLN A 69 -7.70 9.37 9.45
CA GLN A 69 -8.30 9.69 10.75
C GLN A 69 -9.12 8.51 11.31
N SER A 70 -9.69 7.69 10.44
CA SER A 70 -10.47 6.51 10.82
C SER A 70 -9.65 5.30 11.24
N ILE A 71 -8.32 5.40 11.30
CA ILE A 71 -7.45 4.30 11.70
C ILE A 71 -7.57 4.09 13.22
N ASP A 72 -8.27 3.03 13.60
CA ASP A 72 -8.48 2.57 14.98
C ASP A 72 -8.00 1.13 15.20
N TYR A 73 -7.30 0.56 14.21
CA TYR A 73 -6.77 -0.80 14.20
C TYR A 73 -5.24 -0.85 14.36
N THR A 74 -4.73 -1.97 14.86
CA THR A 74 -3.29 -2.23 15.03
C THR A 74 -2.66 -3.00 13.88
N SER A 75 -3.46 -3.70 13.07
CA SER A 75 -3.03 -4.47 11.91
C SER A 75 -3.89 -4.14 10.69
N TYR A 76 -3.31 -3.41 9.73
CA TYR A 76 -4.02 -3.00 8.52
C TYR A 76 -4.50 -4.18 7.67
N LYS A 77 -3.67 -5.23 7.52
CA LYS A 77 -4.05 -6.41 6.73
C LYS A 77 -5.25 -7.11 7.38
N ASN A 78 -5.22 -7.31 8.70
CA ASN A 78 -6.29 -8.02 9.42
C ASN A 78 -7.61 -7.23 9.38
N GLU A 79 -7.56 -5.89 9.44
CA GLU A 79 -8.75 -5.06 9.26
C GLU A 79 -9.45 -5.27 7.90
N CYS A 80 -8.71 -5.75 6.89
CA CYS A 80 -9.24 -6.02 5.56
C CYS A 80 -9.71 -7.48 5.37
N GLU A 81 -9.75 -8.30 6.42
CA GLU A 81 -10.00 -9.75 6.31
C GLU A 81 -11.37 -10.11 5.73
N THR A 82 -12.35 -9.19 5.78
CA THR A 82 -13.68 -9.41 5.21
C THR A 82 -13.70 -9.58 3.69
N ASP A 83 -12.64 -9.16 2.99
CA ASP A 83 -12.44 -9.40 1.56
C ASP A 83 -11.26 -10.37 1.39
N ASP A 84 -11.57 -11.67 1.24
CA ASP A 84 -10.58 -12.74 1.15
C ASP A 84 -9.51 -12.50 0.07
N TRP A 85 -9.92 -12.00 -1.10
CA TRP A 85 -9.01 -11.78 -2.22
C TRP A 85 -8.10 -10.58 -1.97
N PHE A 86 -8.65 -9.49 -1.44
CA PHE A 86 -7.87 -8.32 -1.09
C PHE A 86 -6.93 -8.61 0.08
N TYR A 87 -7.40 -9.29 1.12
CA TYR A 87 -6.59 -9.75 2.25
C TYR A 87 -5.43 -10.64 1.81
N SER A 88 -5.68 -11.61 0.93
CA SER A 88 -4.64 -12.46 0.35
C SER A 88 -3.60 -11.64 -0.42
N ALA A 89 -4.03 -10.64 -1.20
CA ALA A 89 -3.12 -9.75 -1.90
C ALA A 89 -2.27 -8.90 -0.93
N LEU A 90 -2.88 -8.35 0.12
CA LEU A 90 -2.19 -7.58 1.15
C LEU A 90 -1.15 -8.43 1.89
N THR A 91 -1.47 -9.68 2.19
CA THR A 91 -0.53 -10.63 2.83
C THR A 91 0.71 -10.84 1.95
N LYS A 92 0.52 -11.06 0.64
CA LYS A 92 1.65 -11.18 -0.30
C LYS A 92 2.49 -9.91 -0.38
N ILE A 93 1.85 -8.74 -0.41
CA ILE A 93 2.54 -7.45 -0.42
C ILE A 93 3.36 -7.28 0.86
N TRP A 94 2.79 -7.60 2.02
CA TRP A 94 3.49 -7.55 3.30
C TRP A 94 4.74 -8.45 3.28
N THR A 95 4.64 -9.69 2.79
CA THR A 95 5.78 -10.59 2.66
C THR A 95 6.86 -10.04 1.72
N ILE A 96 6.47 -9.43 0.60
CA ILE A 96 7.42 -8.79 -0.33
C ILE A 96 8.17 -7.65 0.36
N MET A 97 7.46 -6.81 1.12
CA MET A 97 8.06 -5.68 1.82
C MET A 97 8.94 -6.12 2.99
N TYR A 98 8.56 -7.18 3.71
CA TYR A 98 9.39 -7.81 4.73
C TYR A 98 10.69 -8.35 4.14
N ASN A 99 10.62 -9.08 3.04
CA ASN A 99 11.82 -9.57 2.34
C ASN A 99 12.72 -8.43 1.82
N TYR A 100 12.10 -7.32 1.40
CA TYR A 100 12.83 -6.11 1.05
C TYR A 100 13.60 -5.55 2.25
N GLN A 101 12.97 -5.47 3.43
CA GLN A 101 13.63 -5.07 4.68
C GLN A 101 14.84 -5.96 4.98
N GLN A 102 14.66 -7.29 5.04
CA GLN A 102 15.74 -8.24 5.35
C GLN A 102 16.94 -8.04 4.42
N LYS A 103 16.69 -7.85 3.12
CA LYS A 103 17.75 -7.61 2.14
C LYS A 103 18.48 -6.29 2.38
N MET A 104 17.76 -5.23 2.74
CA MET A 104 18.39 -3.93 3.04
C MET A 104 19.23 -3.98 4.31
N GLU A 105 18.78 -4.70 5.34
CA GLU A 105 19.53 -4.92 6.58
C GLU A 105 20.83 -5.69 6.32
N MET A 106 20.78 -6.80 5.57
CA MET A 106 21.98 -7.54 5.18
C MET A 106 23.01 -6.65 4.44
N ILE A 107 22.55 -5.83 3.48
CA ILE A 107 23.42 -4.92 2.75
C ILE A 107 24.05 -3.88 3.68
N ASN A 108 23.32 -3.40 4.68
CA ASN A 108 23.82 -2.43 5.65
C ASN A 108 24.85 -3.05 6.60
N ASP A 109 24.62 -4.28 7.06
CA ASP A 109 25.56 -5.04 7.89
C ASP A 109 26.88 -5.32 7.16
N GLU A 110 26.81 -5.69 5.87
CA GLU A 110 27.99 -5.87 5.04
C GLU A 110 28.79 -4.57 4.89
N LYS A 111 28.11 -3.45 4.64
CA LYS A 111 28.75 -2.13 4.54
C LYS A 111 29.41 -1.74 5.87
N GLN A 112 28.78 -2.02 7.00
CA GLN A 112 29.30 -1.71 8.32
C GLN A 112 30.50 -2.60 8.68
N SER A 113 30.44 -3.88 8.33
CA SER A 113 31.54 -4.84 8.52
C SER A 113 32.78 -4.44 7.71
N ARG A 114 32.59 -3.99 6.45
CA ARG A 114 33.68 -3.46 5.61
C ARG A 114 34.30 -2.19 6.17
N LYS A 115 33.49 -1.30 6.78
CA LYS A 115 33.98 -0.07 7.42
C LYS A 115 34.72 -0.31 8.74
N THR A 116 34.32 -1.33 9.50
CA THR A 116 34.84 -1.57 10.87
C THR A 116 35.86 -2.70 10.97
N GLY A 117 36.05 -3.51 9.91
CA GLY A 117 36.99 -4.63 9.89
C GLY A 117 36.59 -5.84 10.74
N LYS A 118 35.37 -5.88 11.30
CA LYS A 118 34.86 -7.01 12.11
C LYS A 118 33.84 -7.84 11.32
N ASN A 119 34.08 -9.15 11.20
CA ASN A 119 33.11 -10.12 10.68
C ASN A 119 32.07 -10.49 11.76
N HIS A 120 30.81 -10.10 11.59
CA HIS A 120 29.69 -10.67 12.36
C HIS A 120 29.03 -11.78 11.54
N ARG A 121 29.03 -13.02 12.04
CA ARG A 121 28.25 -14.12 11.48
C ARG A 121 26.83 -14.05 12.05
N ASN A 122 25.82 -13.93 11.19
CA ASN A 122 24.42 -13.72 11.56
C ASN A 122 23.73 -15.00 12.07
N ASN A 123 23.02 -14.87 13.19
CA ASN A 123 22.03 -15.82 13.71
C ASN A 123 20.68 -15.58 13.02
N ALA A 124 20.51 -16.08 11.79
CA ALA A 124 19.25 -15.93 11.04
C ALA A 124 18.13 -16.90 11.50
N SER A 125 18.38 -17.78 12.47
CA SER A 125 17.45 -18.89 12.79
C SER A 125 16.43 -18.60 13.90
N GLN A 126 16.56 -17.50 14.66
CA GLN A 126 15.73 -17.30 15.87
C GLN A 126 14.54 -16.34 15.66
N TYR A 127 14.59 -15.47 14.63
CA TYR A 127 13.58 -14.42 14.43
C TYR A 127 12.26 -14.92 13.82
N ASP A 128 12.29 -16.00 13.02
CA ASP A 128 11.09 -16.52 12.34
C ASP A 128 10.08 -17.17 13.30
N ILE A 129 10.49 -17.56 14.52
CA ILE A 129 9.62 -18.25 15.50
C ILE A 129 8.84 -17.26 16.38
N ASP A 130 9.34 -16.03 16.55
CA ASP A 130 8.78 -15.08 17.52
C ASP A 130 7.72 -14.14 16.94
N ASN A 131 7.70 -13.93 15.61
CA ASN A 131 6.73 -13.03 14.96
C ASN A 131 5.39 -13.71 14.63
N GLU A 132 5.33 -15.04 14.57
CA GLU A 132 4.05 -15.77 14.39
C GLU A 132 3.17 -15.73 15.66
N LYS A 133 3.69 -15.21 16.79
CA LYS A 133 3.02 -15.19 18.09
C LYS A 133 2.68 -13.78 18.61
N ARG A 134 2.94 -12.71 17.85
CA ARG A 134 2.76 -11.32 18.31
C ARG A 134 1.89 -10.42 17.43
N GLU A 135 1.31 -10.95 16.35
CA GLU A 135 0.27 -10.28 15.55
C GLU A 135 -1.06 -11.01 15.69
#